data_AF-A0A8I1WL04-F1
#
_entry.id   AF-A0A8I1WL04-F1
#
_cell.length_a   1.000
_cell.length_b   1.000
_cell.length_c   1.000
_cell.angle_alpha   90.00
_cell.angle_beta   90.00
_cell.angle_gamma   90.00
#
_symmetry.space_group_name_H-M   'P 1'
#
loop_
_entity.id
_entity.type
_entity.pdbx_description
1 polymer ?
#
loop_
_entity_poly.entity_id
_entity_poly.type
_entity_poly.pdbx_seq_one_letter_code
_entity_poly.pdbx_strand_id
1 'polypeptide(L)'
;MERCEPANPYRPADFTESWKNMKNNNSRRIAGRMKQLLLFLAILLLMLFPVSARAQVTNMRVGSGAARIRIVLDIDKAATFKDKISDNLISLEIGTEVKKTLQKKISDETVTGVVLEKAGKKAGILKISLKKPAQHKVIVLKNPNRIVVDVYRIQIIRTSKDLGNGLTYTFWQDDMNGLPVRVYALSLSPDSKYELRPFSGAGSANGRGRLTRAVSLVGARAAVNACYFDTDGWVIGNCKWNESVFGVESTPRSAFVIDKEGKPSVQKDLAYRGTATLPGGRVLTILGLNRQRIANDLVLFNRNYASGTRTNEHGREIRVSKGRVTEVSAKGNMALNNDSLVLSGHGVNADALAVVRRGDRVAIDQTLGSRMADEARLVVGGGPMLLEKGKINVRSREEAMAPDIAYGRAPRTGIGVKADGTIILMVVDGRSQYSAGMSLKEFAQYLKRFGAVSAVNFDGGGSSEMVLDGKIMNRPSDGGERPVSIGLGVFRK
;
A
#
# COMPACT_ATOMS: atom_id res chain seq x y z
N MET A 1 -108.79 -3.90 -53.65
CA MET A 1 -109.00 -3.56 -52.23
C MET A 1 -108.36 -2.20 -52.03
N GLU A 2 -109.18 -1.16 -52.28
CA GLU A 2 -109.60 -0.14 -51.30
C GLU A 2 -108.52 0.93 -51.10
N ARG A 3 -108.65 2.09 -51.79
CA ARG A 3 -109.31 3.35 -51.35
C ARG A 3 -108.46 4.08 -50.28
N CYS A 4 -108.19 5.39 -50.28
CA CYS A 4 -108.70 6.58 -50.96
C CYS A 4 -107.64 7.72 -50.86
N GLU A 5 -107.77 8.72 -51.73
CA GLU A 5 -107.16 10.07 -51.74
C GLU A 5 -107.59 10.94 -50.52
N PRO A 6 -107.38 12.30 -50.42
CA PRO A 6 -106.56 13.29 -51.18
C PRO A 6 -105.84 14.35 -50.29
N ALA A 7 -105.17 15.32 -50.95
CA ALA A 7 -105.16 16.79 -50.68
C ALA A 7 -103.81 17.51 -50.30
N ASN A 8 -103.51 18.52 -51.13
CA ASN A 8 -102.58 19.68 -51.07
C ASN A 8 -102.81 20.56 -49.80
N PRO A 9 -102.01 21.61 -49.38
CA PRO A 9 -101.02 22.40 -50.13
C PRO A 9 -99.81 23.02 -49.34
N TYR A 10 -99.02 23.88 -50.04
CA TYR A 10 -98.17 25.01 -49.55
C TYR A 10 -96.63 24.89 -49.35
N ARG A 11 -95.97 25.97 -49.80
CA ARG A 11 -94.52 26.29 -49.89
C ARG A 11 -93.75 26.19 -48.56
N PRO A 12 -92.44 25.85 -48.58
CA PRO A 12 -91.54 26.12 -47.46
C PRO A 12 -90.84 27.48 -47.60
N ALA A 13 -90.82 28.23 -46.49
CA ALA A 13 -90.07 29.47 -46.29
C ALA A 13 -88.68 29.22 -45.68
N ASP A 14 -87.79 30.20 -45.87
CA ASP A 14 -86.37 30.29 -45.54
C ASP A 14 -85.91 29.71 -44.19
N PHE A 15 -84.88 28.85 -44.25
CA PHE A 15 -84.22 28.22 -43.09
C PHE A 15 -82.70 28.49 -43.05
N THR A 16 -82.24 29.70 -43.37
CA THR A 16 -80.80 30.01 -43.46
C THR A 16 -80.25 31.00 -42.42
N GLU A 17 -81.07 31.66 -41.59
CA GLU A 17 -80.58 32.67 -40.62
C GLU A 17 -80.51 32.23 -39.14
N SER A 18 -81.35 31.28 -38.67
CA SER A 18 -81.40 30.90 -37.25
C SER A 18 -80.19 30.07 -36.77
N TRP A 19 -79.61 29.24 -37.64
CA TRP A 19 -78.47 28.37 -37.30
C TRP A 19 -77.12 29.11 -37.21
N LYS A 20 -76.96 30.25 -37.90
CA LYS A 20 -75.72 31.05 -37.85
C LYS A 20 -75.57 31.81 -36.53
N ASN A 21 -76.67 32.29 -35.95
CA ASN A 21 -76.63 33.05 -34.68
C ASN A 21 -76.45 32.16 -33.44
N MET A 22 -76.99 30.93 -33.42
CA MET A 22 -76.78 29.99 -32.31
C MET A 22 -75.34 29.45 -32.25
N LYS A 23 -74.69 29.19 -33.40
CA LYS A 23 -73.27 28.77 -33.44
C LYS A 23 -72.32 29.87 -32.98
N ASN A 24 -72.62 31.15 -33.26
CA ASN A 24 -71.74 32.28 -32.91
C ASN A 24 -71.76 32.65 -31.42
N ASN A 25 -72.91 32.51 -30.74
CA ASN A 25 -72.99 32.84 -29.32
C ASN A 25 -72.41 31.73 -28.43
N ASN A 26 -72.60 30.45 -28.80
CA ASN A 26 -71.94 29.34 -28.11
C ASN A 26 -70.43 29.32 -28.39
N SER A 27 -69.97 29.61 -29.62
CA SER A 27 -68.53 29.67 -29.92
C SER A 27 -67.82 30.78 -29.16
N ARG A 28 -68.44 31.96 -28.98
CA ARG A 28 -67.88 33.07 -28.18
C ARG A 28 -67.85 32.78 -26.68
N ARG A 29 -68.88 32.14 -26.11
CA ARG A 29 -68.89 31.70 -24.69
C ARG A 29 -67.89 30.58 -24.43
N ILE A 30 -67.76 29.62 -25.35
CA ILE A 30 -66.78 28.53 -25.27
C ILE A 30 -65.36 29.09 -25.45
N ALA A 31 -65.13 29.99 -26.42
CA ALA A 31 -63.83 30.63 -26.61
C ALA A 31 -63.41 31.51 -25.42
N GLY A 32 -64.36 32.19 -24.76
CA GLY A 32 -64.09 32.96 -23.54
C GLY A 32 -63.72 32.09 -22.33
N ARG A 33 -64.48 31.01 -22.10
CA ARG A 33 -64.16 30.02 -21.04
C ARG A 33 -62.88 29.24 -21.36
N MET A 34 -62.62 28.93 -22.62
CA MET A 34 -61.40 28.24 -23.05
C MET A 34 -60.18 29.16 -22.96
N LYS A 35 -60.31 30.47 -23.23
CA LYS A 35 -59.26 31.47 -22.94
C LYS A 35 -59.01 31.61 -21.44
N GLN A 36 -60.05 31.66 -20.60
CA GLN A 36 -59.87 31.71 -19.15
C GLN A 36 -59.25 30.41 -18.60
N LEU A 37 -59.66 29.24 -19.11
CA LEU A 37 -59.09 27.95 -18.75
C LEU A 37 -57.64 27.80 -19.23
N LEU A 38 -57.31 28.26 -20.44
CA LEU A 38 -55.94 28.30 -20.98
C LEU A 38 -55.07 29.30 -20.22
N LEU A 39 -55.61 30.44 -19.78
CA LEU A 39 -54.90 31.41 -18.95
C LEU A 39 -54.66 30.85 -17.54
N PHE A 40 -55.64 30.16 -16.95
CA PHE A 40 -55.48 29.45 -15.68
C PHE A 40 -54.49 28.28 -15.80
N LEU A 41 -54.55 27.49 -16.87
CA LEU A 41 -53.58 26.43 -17.14
C LEU A 41 -52.19 27.00 -17.37
N ALA A 42 -52.04 28.14 -18.05
CA ALA A 42 -50.76 28.80 -18.27
C ALA A 42 -50.17 29.37 -16.97
N ILE A 43 -51.00 29.93 -16.08
CA ILE A 43 -50.59 30.39 -14.75
C ILE A 43 -50.22 29.20 -13.84
N LEU A 44 -50.97 28.09 -13.92
CA LEU A 44 -50.67 26.85 -13.19
C LEU A 44 -49.41 26.16 -13.74
N LEU A 45 -49.17 26.20 -15.06
CA LEU A 45 -47.93 25.74 -15.69
C LEU A 45 -46.74 26.64 -15.33
N LEU A 46 -46.96 27.96 -15.19
CA LEU A 46 -45.94 28.91 -14.73
C LEU A 46 -45.55 28.71 -13.26
N MET A 47 -46.47 28.20 -12.42
CA MET A 47 -46.18 27.80 -11.04
C MET A 47 -45.57 26.40 -10.90
N LEU A 48 -45.57 25.59 -11.98
CA LEU A 48 -44.96 24.26 -12.03
C LEU A 48 -43.53 24.25 -12.59
N PHE A 49 -42.98 25.41 -12.99
CA PHE A 49 -41.54 25.49 -13.17
C PHE A 49 -40.90 25.46 -11.79
N PRO A 50 -40.09 24.43 -11.46
CA PRO A 50 -39.27 24.52 -10.27
C PRO A 50 -38.43 25.77 -10.44
N VAL A 51 -38.61 26.75 -9.56
CA VAL A 51 -37.63 27.83 -9.40
C VAL A 51 -36.32 27.11 -9.23
N SER A 52 -35.47 27.14 -10.27
CA SER A 52 -34.24 26.36 -10.25
C SER A 52 -33.41 26.91 -9.10
N ALA A 53 -33.46 26.23 -7.95
CA ALA A 53 -32.83 26.68 -6.73
C ALA A 53 -31.37 26.92 -7.08
N ARG A 54 -30.91 28.16 -6.95
CA ARG A 54 -29.59 28.56 -7.41
C ARG A 54 -28.56 27.81 -6.58
N ALA A 55 -27.52 27.30 -7.24
CA ALA A 55 -26.42 26.67 -6.54
C ALA A 55 -25.86 27.64 -5.49
N GLN A 56 -25.83 27.23 -4.24
CA GLN A 56 -25.53 28.07 -3.09
C GLN A 56 -24.51 27.39 -2.19
N VAL A 57 -23.58 28.19 -1.64
CA VAL A 57 -22.81 27.75 -0.48
C VAL A 57 -23.71 27.77 0.74
N THR A 58 -23.85 26.62 1.40
CA THR A 58 -24.70 26.44 2.58
C THR A 58 -23.90 26.50 3.87
N ASN A 59 -22.61 26.15 3.85
CA ASN A 59 -21.74 26.19 5.03
C ASN A 59 -20.25 26.30 4.67
N MET A 60 -19.44 26.78 5.62
CA MET A 60 -17.98 26.78 5.56
C MET A 60 -17.37 26.19 6.84
N ARG A 61 -16.64 25.10 6.68
CA ARG A 61 -15.92 24.40 7.75
C ARG A 61 -14.41 24.51 7.54
N VAL A 62 -13.68 24.51 8.65
CA VAL A 62 -12.21 24.53 8.64
C VAL A 62 -11.77 23.43 9.59
N GLY A 63 -10.91 22.54 9.10
CA GLY A 63 -10.25 21.50 9.87
C GLY A 63 -8.75 21.70 9.85
N SER A 64 -8.08 21.32 10.93
CA SER A 64 -6.63 21.37 11.06
C SER A 64 -6.08 19.97 11.19
N GLY A 65 -5.15 19.59 10.31
CA GLY A 65 -4.32 18.37 10.44
C GLY A 65 -2.92 18.72 10.96
N ALA A 66 -1.95 17.82 10.84
CA ALA A 66 -0.53 18.17 11.02
C ALA A 66 0.07 18.73 9.72
N ALA A 67 -0.22 18.09 8.57
CA ALA A 67 0.34 18.47 7.27
C ALA A 67 -0.37 19.64 6.57
N ARG A 68 -1.61 19.97 6.95
CA ARG A 68 -2.43 20.97 6.25
C ARG A 68 -3.56 21.58 7.08
N ILE A 69 -4.04 22.74 6.65
CA ILE A 69 -5.37 23.26 6.93
C ILE A 69 -6.31 22.86 5.79
N ARG A 70 -7.52 22.39 6.13
CA ARG A 70 -8.56 22.02 5.17
C ARG A 70 -9.77 22.93 5.33
N ILE A 71 -10.13 23.64 4.28
CA ILE A 71 -11.36 24.42 4.17
C ILE A 71 -12.36 23.58 3.38
N VAL A 72 -13.58 23.44 3.88
CA VAL A 72 -14.67 22.71 3.20
C VAL A 72 -15.85 23.64 3.03
N LEU A 73 -16.26 23.83 1.78
CA LEU A 73 -17.49 24.52 1.41
C LEU A 73 -18.53 23.46 1.07
N ASP A 74 -19.61 23.44 1.84
CA ASP A 74 -20.78 22.62 1.53
C ASP A 74 -21.63 23.40 0.51
N ILE A 75 -21.93 22.78 -0.62
CA ILE A 75 -22.73 23.37 -1.70
C ILE A 75 -23.92 22.47 -2.00
N ASP A 76 -25.08 23.05 -2.26
CA ASP A 76 -26.31 22.29 -2.53
C ASP A 76 -26.30 21.65 -3.94
N LYS A 77 -25.58 22.25 -4.89
CA LYS A 77 -25.43 21.78 -6.27
C LYS A 77 -23.96 21.87 -6.70
N ALA A 78 -23.59 21.06 -7.68
CA ALA A 78 -22.26 21.11 -8.27
C ALA A 78 -21.97 22.51 -8.85
N ALA A 79 -20.72 22.94 -8.71
CA ALA A 79 -20.29 24.28 -9.08
C ALA A 79 -18.94 24.27 -9.78
N THR A 80 -18.76 25.22 -10.68
CA THR A 80 -17.44 25.54 -11.24
C THR A 80 -16.64 26.36 -10.24
N PHE A 81 -15.33 26.26 -10.33
CA PHE A 81 -14.42 27.12 -9.57
C PHE A 81 -13.22 27.51 -10.43
N LYS A 82 -12.59 28.61 -10.06
CA LYS A 82 -11.30 29.04 -10.58
C LYS A 82 -10.46 29.59 -9.44
N ASP A 83 -9.31 28.98 -9.20
CA ASP A 83 -8.36 29.46 -8.21
C ASP A 83 -7.29 30.36 -8.86
N LYS A 84 -6.79 31.29 -8.04
CA LYS A 84 -5.65 32.15 -8.33
C LYS A 84 -4.82 32.23 -7.05
N ILE A 85 -3.51 32.21 -7.24
CA ILE A 85 -2.54 32.51 -6.19
C ILE A 85 -1.92 33.87 -6.47
N SER A 86 -1.82 34.68 -5.42
CA SER A 86 -0.81 35.72 -5.28
C SER A 86 0.00 35.46 -4.01
N ASP A 87 1.13 36.14 -3.82
CA ASP A 87 2.16 35.81 -2.81
C ASP A 87 1.59 35.30 -1.46
N ASN A 88 0.70 36.07 -0.84
CA ASN A 88 0.13 35.75 0.47
C ASN A 88 -1.40 35.53 0.46
N LEU A 89 -1.98 35.23 -0.71
CA LEU A 89 -3.44 35.06 -0.84
C LEU A 89 -3.77 33.97 -1.86
N ILE A 90 -4.52 32.97 -1.41
CA ILE A 90 -5.25 32.07 -2.32
C ILE A 90 -6.66 32.62 -2.47
N SER A 91 -7.07 32.87 -3.71
CA SER A 91 -8.44 33.28 -4.06
C SER A 91 -9.09 32.21 -4.92
N LEU A 92 -10.30 31.80 -4.55
CA LEU A 92 -11.09 30.82 -5.27
C LEU A 92 -12.43 31.45 -5.64
N GLU A 93 -12.61 31.79 -6.91
CA GLU A 93 -13.88 32.20 -7.48
C GLU A 93 -14.77 30.96 -7.65
N ILE A 94 -16.01 31.01 -7.18
CA ILE A 94 -16.94 29.88 -7.14
C ILE A 94 -18.22 30.29 -7.86
N GLY A 95 -18.67 29.49 -8.82
CA GLY A 95 -19.88 29.70 -9.60
C GLY A 95 -21.20 29.43 -8.83
N THR A 96 -21.25 29.78 -7.54
CA THR A 96 -22.42 29.65 -6.68
C THR A 96 -22.69 30.94 -5.93
N GLU A 97 -23.95 31.15 -5.56
CA GLU A 97 -24.33 32.26 -4.69
C GLU A 97 -23.81 32.06 -3.25
N VAL A 98 -23.35 33.16 -2.65
CA VAL A 98 -23.03 33.26 -1.21
C VAL A 98 -24.02 34.23 -0.57
N LYS A 99 -24.93 33.71 0.28
CA LYS A 99 -25.98 34.52 0.91
C LYS A 99 -25.45 35.49 1.97
N LYS A 100 -24.46 35.04 2.75
CA LYS A 100 -23.85 35.81 3.85
C LYS A 100 -22.35 35.60 3.83
N THR A 101 -21.59 36.66 4.09
CA THR A 101 -20.15 36.55 4.30
C THR A 101 -19.86 35.64 5.49
N LEU A 102 -19.03 34.63 5.27
CA LEU A 102 -18.53 33.74 6.31
C LEU A 102 -17.05 34.04 6.52
N GLN A 103 -16.65 34.26 7.78
CA GLN A 103 -15.26 34.55 8.11
C GLN A 103 -14.81 33.70 9.28
N LYS A 104 -13.58 33.20 9.21
CA LYS A 104 -12.89 32.53 10.33
C LYS A 104 -11.47 33.07 10.43
N LYS A 105 -11.11 33.60 11.59
CA LYS A 105 -9.70 33.84 11.95
C LYS A 105 -9.07 32.50 12.32
N ILE A 106 -7.83 32.28 11.89
CA ILE A 106 -7.12 31.03 12.12
C ILE A 106 -5.78 31.36 12.77
N SER A 107 -5.51 30.73 13.92
CA SER A 107 -4.17 30.74 14.53
C SER A 107 -3.40 29.53 14.01
N ASP A 108 -2.67 29.72 12.91
CA ASP A 108 -1.90 28.68 12.24
C ASP A 108 -0.57 29.23 11.70
N GLU A 109 0.42 28.38 11.46
CA GLU A 109 1.74 28.77 10.93
C GLU A 109 1.72 29.12 9.44
N THR A 110 0.69 28.71 8.71
CA THR A 110 0.55 28.94 7.26
C THR A 110 -0.63 29.84 6.95
N VAL A 111 -1.80 29.61 7.55
CA VAL A 111 -3.04 30.35 7.25
C VAL A 111 -3.40 31.33 8.38
N THR A 112 -3.66 32.59 8.07
CA THR A 112 -4.07 33.62 9.07
C THR A 112 -5.58 33.83 9.12
N GLY A 113 -6.28 33.60 8.02
CA GLY A 113 -7.70 33.83 7.94
C GLY A 113 -8.34 33.28 6.68
N VAL A 114 -9.63 33.02 6.77
CA VAL A 114 -10.46 32.56 5.66
C VAL A 114 -11.73 33.40 5.62
N VAL A 115 -12.01 33.98 4.46
CA VAL A 115 -13.20 34.79 4.20
C VAL A 115 -13.88 34.25 2.94
N LEU A 116 -15.15 33.88 3.04
CA LEU A 116 -16.01 33.61 1.91
C LEU A 116 -17.01 34.77 1.80
N GLU A 117 -17.01 35.46 0.67
CA GLU A 117 -17.86 36.61 0.43
C GLU A 117 -18.50 36.58 -0.96
N LYS A 118 -19.42 37.52 -1.20
CA LYS A 118 -20.15 37.62 -2.46
C LYS A 118 -19.28 38.28 -3.53
N ALA A 119 -19.24 37.69 -4.73
CA ALA A 119 -18.51 38.19 -5.90
C ALA A 119 -19.47 38.47 -7.08
N GLY A 120 -20.66 39.00 -6.79
CA GLY A 120 -21.75 39.22 -7.76
C GLY A 120 -23.02 38.47 -7.41
N LYS A 121 -24.03 38.47 -8.30
CA LYS A 121 -25.33 37.83 -8.02
C LYS A 121 -25.31 36.29 -8.07
N LYS A 122 -24.32 35.69 -8.74
CA LYS A 122 -24.23 34.24 -8.99
C LYS A 122 -22.83 33.67 -8.70
N ALA A 123 -22.00 34.42 -7.98
CA ALA A 123 -20.64 34.03 -7.69
C ALA A 123 -20.25 34.39 -6.25
N GLY A 124 -19.42 33.54 -5.66
CA GLY A 124 -18.75 33.76 -4.41
C GLY A 124 -17.24 33.78 -4.61
N ILE A 125 -16.52 34.38 -3.68
CA ILE A 125 -15.07 34.31 -3.65
C ILE A 125 -14.63 33.88 -2.25
N LEU A 126 -13.85 32.80 -2.20
CA LEU A 126 -13.14 32.35 -1.01
C LEU A 126 -11.73 32.93 -1.05
N LYS A 127 -11.39 33.73 -0.05
CA LYS A 127 -10.08 34.33 0.17
C LYS A 127 -9.43 33.66 1.37
N ILE A 128 -8.24 33.09 1.18
CA ILE A 128 -7.45 32.44 2.22
C ILE A 128 -6.15 33.23 2.36
N SER A 129 -6.04 33.97 3.45
CA SER A 129 -4.86 34.76 3.78
C SER A 129 -3.76 33.88 4.34
N LEU A 130 -2.55 34.03 3.82
CA LEU A 130 -1.38 33.24 4.20
C LEU A 130 -0.34 34.09 4.92
N LYS A 131 0.43 33.47 5.81
CA LYS A 131 1.64 34.07 6.40
C LYS A 131 2.82 34.10 5.42
N LYS A 132 2.85 33.11 4.53
CA LYS A 132 3.88 32.88 3.51
C LYS A 132 3.28 32.08 2.35
N PRO A 133 3.87 32.12 1.14
CA PRO A 133 3.43 31.30 0.03
C PRO A 133 3.33 29.82 0.42
N ALA A 134 2.24 29.16 0.04
CA ALA A 134 1.96 27.77 0.38
C ALA A 134 1.33 27.03 -0.80
N GLN A 135 1.66 25.75 -0.93
CA GLN A 135 0.99 24.88 -1.89
C GLN A 135 -0.44 24.61 -1.44
N HIS A 136 -1.35 24.47 -2.39
CA HIS A 136 -2.73 24.11 -2.13
C HIS A 136 -3.25 23.09 -3.14
N LYS A 137 -4.38 22.48 -2.80
CA LYS A 137 -5.13 21.60 -3.70
C LYS A 137 -6.62 21.84 -3.52
N VAL A 138 -7.31 22.03 -4.65
CA VAL A 138 -8.78 22.10 -4.69
C VAL A 138 -9.33 20.74 -5.10
N ILE A 139 -10.30 20.22 -4.34
CA ILE A 139 -10.93 18.91 -4.56
C ILE A 139 -12.44 19.09 -4.57
N VAL A 140 -13.12 18.52 -5.56
CA VAL A 140 -14.58 18.48 -5.60
C VAL A 140 -15.05 17.10 -5.16
N LEU A 141 -15.91 17.05 -4.16
CA LEU A 141 -16.57 15.83 -3.71
C LEU A 141 -18.03 15.86 -4.12
N LYS A 142 -18.58 14.68 -4.44
CA LYS A 142 -20.02 14.48 -4.69
C LYS A 142 -20.62 13.70 -3.52
N ASN A 143 -21.92 13.87 -3.27
CA ASN A 143 -22.69 13.15 -2.25
C ASN A 143 -22.15 13.27 -0.81
N PRO A 144 -22.33 14.41 -0.11
CA PRO A 144 -22.87 15.69 -0.61
C PRO A 144 -21.83 16.47 -1.42
N ASN A 145 -22.30 17.40 -2.26
CA ASN A 145 -21.44 18.26 -3.07
C ASN A 145 -20.61 19.17 -2.16
N ARG A 146 -19.28 19.14 -2.33
CA ARG A 146 -18.34 19.95 -1.56
C ARG A 146 -17.21 20.43 -2.44
N ILE A 147 -16.75 21.66 -2.17
CA ILE A 147 -15.45 22.13 -2.62
C ILE A 147 -14.52 22.15 -1.40
N VAL A 148 -13.43 21.41 -1.49
CA VAL A 148 -12.43 21.28 -0.44
C VAL A 148 -11.16 21.95 -0.90
N VAL A 149 -10.62 22.87 -0.10
CA VAL A 149 -9.34 23.51 -0.33
C VAL A 149 -8.39 23.07 0.78
N ASP A 150 -7.38 22.31 0.41
CA ASP A 150 -6.27 21.95 1.29
C ASP A 150 -5.14 22.95 1.09
N VAL A 151 -4.66 23.55 2.19
CA VAL A 151 -3.48 24.42 2.21
C VAL A 151 -2.41 23.73 3.05
N TYR A 152 -1.29 23.39 2.42
CA TYR A 152 -0.28 22.53 3.03
C TYR A 152 0.73 23.35 3.84
N ARG A 153 1.05 22.85 5.04
CA ARG A 153 2.15 23.33 5.89
C ARG A 153 3.50 22.76 5.48
N ILE A 154 3.43 21.59 4.87
CA ILE A 154 4.57 20.91 4.26
C ILE A 154 4.59 21.19 2.77
N GLN A 155 5.76 21.06 2.16
CA GLN A 155 5.83 20.87 0.71
C GLN A 155 5.20 19.51 0.35
N ILE A 156 4.58 19.41 -0.82
CA ILE A 156 4.17 18.16 -1.46
C ILE A 156 5.07 18.02 -2.68
N ILE A 157 6.07 17.14 -2.57
CA ILE A 157 7.15 17.04 -3.56
C ILE A 157 7.49 15.58 -3.83
N ARG A 158 7.66 15.27 -5.11
CA ARG A 158 8.14 13.96 -5.56
C ARG A 158 9.28 14.18 -6.53
N THR A 159 10.48 13.79 -6.12
CA THR A 159 11.70 13.97 -6.91
C THR A 159 12.28 12.60 -7.22
N SER A 160 12.61 12.37 -8.50
CA SER A 160 13.29 11.14 -8.93
C SER A 160 14.64 11.49 -9.53
N LYS A 161 15.63 10.66 -9.24
CA LYS A 161 16.99 10.75 -9.78
C LYS A 161 17.31 9.43 -10.46
N ASP A 162 17.60 9.48 -11.75
CA ASP A 162 18.21 8.35 -12.43
C ASP A 162 19.65 8.19 -11.90
N LEU A 163 19.95 7.00 -11.41
CA LEU A 163 21.25 6.61 -10.89
C LEU A 163 22.07 5.83 -11.93
N GLY A 164 21.55 5.66 -13.14
CA GLY A 164 22.14 4.94 -14.25
C GLY A 164 21.91 3.43 -14.16
N ASN A 165 22.11 2.74 -15.28
CA ASN A 165 22.03 1.27 -15.41
C ASN A 165 20.70 0.67 -14.94
N GLY A 166 19.59 1.40 -15.17
CA GLY A 166 18.25 0.94 -14.81
C GLY A 166 17.93 1.03 -13.31
N LEU A 167 18.67 1.83 -12.54
CA LEU A 167 18.39 2.11 -11.13
C LEU A 167 17.89 3.55 -10.96
N THR A 168 16.75 3.73 -10.33
CA THR A 168 16.19 5.06 -10.04
C THR A 168 15.92 5.20 -8.55
N TYR A 169 16.31 6.33 -7.97
CA TYR A 169 15.93 6.72 -6.61
C TYR A 169 14.81 7.75 -6.65
N THR A 170 13.80 7.59 -5.80
CA THR A 170 12.71 8.55 -5.63
C THR A 170 12.55 8.92 -4.16
N PHE A 171 12.54 10.22 -3.90
CA PHE A 171 12.05 10.79 -2.64
C PHE A 171 10.63 11.33 -2.85
N TRP A 172 9.75 11.06 -1.89
CA TRP A 172 8.41 11.60 -1.88
C TRP A 172 7.99 12.05 -0.49
N GLN A 173 7.68 13.34 -0.41
CA GLN A 173 7.02 13.94 0.73
C GLN A 173 5.57 14.27 0.32
N ASP A 174 4.62 13.64 1.01
CA ASP A 174 3.19 13.70 0.69
C ASP A 174 2.34 13.98 1.94
N ASP A 175 1.10 14.36 1.70
CA ASP A 175 0.03 14.40 2.69
C ASP A 175 -0.78 13.10 2.62
N MET A 176 -0.98 12.48 3.78
CA MET A 176 -1.84 11.32 3.90
C MET A 176 -2.86 11.55 5.00
N ASN A 177 -4.04 12.00 4.59
CA ASN A 177 -5.18 12.29 5.48
C ASN A 177 -4.85 13.35 6.54
N GLY A 178 -4.11 14.39 6.18
CA GLY A 178 -3.71 15.45 7.11
C GLY A 178 -2.44 15.14 7.90
N LEU A 179 -1.76 14.02 7.62
CA LEU A 179 -0.50 13.65 8.26
C LEU A 179 0.65 13.67 7.26
N PRO A 180 1.82 14.22 7.64
CA PRO A 180 2.98 14.22 6.77
C PRO A 180 3.54 12.80 6.65
N VAL A 181 3.97 12.43 5.44
CA VAL A 181 4.74 11.20 5.24
C VAL A 181 5.97 11.43 4.38
N ARG A 182 6.97 10.57 4.57
CA ARG A 182 8.26 10.58 3.86
C ARG A 182 8.53 9.18 3.35
N VAL A 183 8.66 9.07 2.03
CA VAL A 183 8.80 7.81 1.31
C VAL A 183 10.06 7.87 0.46
N TYR A 184 10.83 6.79 0.51
CA TYR A 184 12.09 6.63 -0.19
C TYR A 184 11.99 5.33 -0.97
N ALA A 185 12.24 5.37 -2.27
CA ALA A 185 12.11 4.21 -3.13
C ALA A 185 13.30 4.04 -4.06
N LEU A 186 13.68 2.80 -4.29
CA LEU A 186 14.59 2.39 -5.35
C LEU A 186 13.80 1.54 -6.34
N SER A 187 13.84 1.91 -7.62
CA SER A 187 13.27 1.12 -8.71
C SER A 187 14.37 0.52 -9.55
N LEU A 188 14.33 -0.80 -9.76
CA LEU A 188 15.23 -1.54 -10.65
C LEU A 188 14.42 -1.97 -11.87
N SER A 189 14.76 -1.44 -13.05
CA SER A 189 14.11 -1.81 -14.31
C SER A 189 14.37 -3.28 -14.67
N PRO A 190 13.55 -3.91 -15.53
CA PRO A 190 13.73 -5.31 -15.92
C PRO A 190 15.10 -5.59 -16.57
N ASP A 191 15.64 -4.61 -17.29
CA ASP A 191 16.94 -4.65 -17.97
C ASP A 191 18.10 -4.10 -17.13
N SER A 192 17.85 -3.80 -15.84
CA SER A 192 18.84 -3.22 -14.93
C SER A 192 20.14 -4.03 -14.92
N LYS A 193 21.29 -3.33 -14.89
CA LYS A 193 22.60 -3.95 -14.66
C LYS A 193 22.87 -4.22 -13.17
N TYR A 194 21.83 -4.10 -12.34
CA TYR A 194 21.88 -4.47 -10.94
C TYR A 194 21.07 -5.75 -10.67
N GLU A 195 21.47 -6.46 -9.62
CA GLU A 195 20.77 -7.60 -9.04
C GLU A 195 20.55 -7.41 -7.54
N LEU A 196 19.62 -8.16 -6.97
CA LEU A 196 19.35 -8.17 -5.54
C LEU A 196 20.01 -9.38 -4.87
N ARG A 197 20.73 -9.15 -3.77
CA ARG A 197 21.30 -10.23 -2.94
C ARG A 197 21.05 -9.95 -1.46
N PRO A 198 20.59 -10.94 -0.68
CA PRO A 198 20.51 -10.82 0.76
C PRO A 198 21.91 -10.96 1.36
N PHE A 199 22.16 -10.27 2.46
CA PHE A 199 23.40 -10.39 3.22
C PHE A 199 23.12 -10.22 4.71
N SER A 200 24.00 -10.75 5.55
CA SER A 200 23.91 -10.56 7.00
C SER A 200 24.23 -9.12 7.38
N GLY A 201 23.37 -8.50 8.18
CA GLY A 201 23.62 -7.20 8.80
C GLY A 201 24.79 -7.24 9.79
N ALA A 202 25.12 -8.42 10.36
CA ALA A 202 26.33 -8.61 11.16
C ALA A 202 27.60 -8.83 10.32
N GLY A 203 27.50 -8.88 8.99
CA GLY A 203 28.62 -9.08 8.07
C GLY A 203 28.72 -10.53 7.58
N SER A 204 29.46 -11.38 8.28
CA SER A 204 29.89 -12.70 7.76
C SER A 204 29.06 -13.90 8.24
N ALA A 205 28.15 -13.71 9.18
CA ALA A 205 27.35 -14.78 9.78
C ALA A 205 26.06 -14.22 10.40
N ASN A 206 25.18 -15.10 10.88
CA ASN A 206 23.92 -14.74 11.52
C ASN A 206 24.16 -13.86 12.76
N GLY A 207 23.24 -12.93 13.01
CA GLY A 207 23.37 -11.90 14.03
C GLY A 207 22.89 -10.54 13.52
N ARG A 208 23.00 -9.51 14.37
CA ARG A 208 22.55 -8.15 14.04
C ARG A 208 23.72 -7.20 13.84
N GLY A 209 23.58 -6.26 12.91
CA GLY A 209 24.52 -5.16 12.74
C GLY A 209 23.95 -3.98 11.98
N ARG A 210 24.67 -2.87 11.99
CA ARG A 210 24.28 -1.63 11.30
C ARG A 210 24.27 -1.84 9.79
N LEU A 211 23.18 -1.44 9.13
CA LEU A 211 23.00 -1.66 7.70
C LEU A 211 24.05 -0.89 6.90
N THR A 212 24.40 0.34 7.31
CA THR A 212 25.45 1.12 6.64
C THR A 212 26.81 0.41 6.66
N ARG A 213 27.21 -0.14 7.81
CA ARG A 213 28.45 -0.92 7.94
C ARG A 213 28.42 -2.16 7.06
N ALA A 214 27.32 -2.90 7.08
CA ALA A 214 27.19 -4.12 6.29
C ALA A 214 27.23 -3.83 4.79
N VAL A 215 26.55 -2.77 4.32
CA VAL A 215 26.60 -2.29 2.92
C VAL A 215 28.03 -2.01 2.48
N SER A 216 28.80 -1.30 3.30
CA SER A 216 30.22 -1.01 3.04
C SER A 216 31.06 -2.30 2.94
N LEU A 217 30.85 -3.25 3.87
CA LEU A 217 31.59 -4.52 3.89
C LEU A 217 31.31 -5.40 2.67
N VAL A 218 30.07 -5.45 2.19
CA VAL A 218 29.69 -6.32 1.06
C VAL A 218 29.81 -5.63 -0.30
N GLY A 219 30.04 -4.31 -0.32
CA GLY A 219 30.15 -3.53 -1.56
C GLY A 219 28.82 -3.35 -2.31
N ALA A 220 27.70 -3.34 -1.60
CA ALA A 220 26.41 -3.02 -2.21
C ALA A 220 26.34 -1.52 -2.55
N ARG A 221 25.72 -1.17 -3.68
CA ARG A 221 25.50 0.25 -4.03
C ARG A 221 24.41 0.85 -3.14
N ALA A 222 23.37 0.08 -2.88
CA ALA A 222 22.26 0.45 -2.03
C ALA A 222 21.73 -0.77 -1.29
N ALA A 223 21.00 -0.58 -0.20
CA ALA A 223 20.28 -1.64 0.47
C ALA A 223 19.09 -1.11 1.26
N VAL A 224 18.18 -2.03 1.59
CA VAL A 224 17.17 -1.83 2.64
C VAL A 224 17.27 -2.98 3.64
N ASN A 225 16.72 -2.79 4.85
CA ASN A 225 16.49 -3.92 5.76
C ASN A 225 15.43 -4.88 5.15
N ALA A 226 15.45 -6.16 5.54
CA ALA A 226 14.58 -7.17 4.94
C ALA A 226 13.84 -8.05 5.96
N CYS A 227 14.22 -9.31 6.12
CA CYS A 227 13.50 -10.30 6.94
C CYS A 227 13.31 -9.86 8.40
N TYR A 228 12.26 -10.37 9.04
CA TYR A 228 12.09 -10.30 10.50
C TYR A 228 13.20 -11.07 11.21
N PHE A 229 13.42 -10.76 12.49
CA PHE A 229 14.43 -11.42 13.27
C PHE A 229 14.13 -11.40 14.78
N ASP A 230 14.70 -12.38 15.50
CA ASP A 230 14.70 -12.41 16.96
C ASP A 230 15.88 -11.58 17.52
N THR A 231 15.86 -11.31 18.83
CA THR A 231 16.84 -10.52 19.58
C THR A 231 18.30 -11.00 19.43
N ASP A 232 18.55 -12.27 19.17
CA ASP A 232 19.89 -12.81 18.89
C ASP A 232 20.33 -12.59 17.42
N GLY A 233 19.42 -12.15 16.57
CA GLY A 233 19.58 -11.97 15.14
C GLY A 233 19.10 -13.14 14.31
N TRP A 234 18.52 -14.19 14.90
CA TRP A 234 17.93 -15.30 14.15
C TRP A 234 16.90 -14.78 13.14
N VAL A 235 17.09 -15.13 11.87
CA VAL A 235 16.21 -14.76 10.78
C VAL A 235 14.87 -15.49 10.90
N ILE A 236 13.81 -14.72 11.10
CA ILE A 236 12.42 -15.19 11.09
C ILE A 236 11.85 -14.98 9.69
N GLY A 237 11.71 -16.06 8.94
CA GLY A 237 11.23 -16.06 7.56
C GLY A 237 12.13 -16.85 6.62
N ASN A 238 11.56 -17.31 5.51
CA ASN A 238 12.28 -18.05 4.47
C ASN A 238 13.22 -17.12 3.71
N CYS A 239 14.53 -17.24 3.94
CA CYS A 239 15.54 -16.38 3.32
C CYS A 239 16.66 -17.21 2.71
N LYS A 240 16.83 -17.14 1.38
CA LYS A 240 17.91 -17.82 0.67
C LYS A 240 18.42 -17.04 -0.54
N TRP A 241 19.67 -17.31 -0.87
CA TRP A 241 20.33 -16.90 -2.11
C TRP A 241 21.00 -18.10 -2.76
N ASN A 242 20.46 -18.55 -3.89
CA ASN A 242 20.74 -19.83 -4.52
C ASN A 242 20.59 -20.97 -3.48
N GLU A 243 21.64 -21.76 -3.29
CA GLU A 243 21.69 -22.84 -2.30
C GLU A 243 22.01 -22.35 -0.87
N SER A 244 22.36 -21.06 -0.71
CA SER A 244 22.74 -20.49 0.58
C SER A 244 21.51 -20.03 1.35
N VAL A 245 21.13 -20.79 2.39
CA VAL A 245 19.96 -20.49 3.23
C VAL A 245 20.40 -19.74 4.49
N PHE A 246 19.78 -18.60 4.75
CA PHE A 246 20.05 -17.76 5.93
C PHE A 246 19.12 -18.11 7.10
N GLY A 247 17.85 -18.38 6.80
CA GLY A 247 16.84 -18.76 7.78
C GLY A 247 15.59 -19.32 7.08
N VAL A 248 14.76 -19.99 7.87
CA VAL A 248 13.55 -20.65 7.40
C VAL A 248 12.41 -20.46 8.40
N GLU A 249 11.18 -20.54 7.91
CA GLU A 249 9.96 -20.43 8.71
C GLU A 249 8.94 -21.47 8.21
N SER A 250 8.42 -22.26 9.15
CA SER A 250 7.40 -23.28 8.89
C SER A 250 6.00 -22.69 8.82
N THR A 251 5.79 -21.54 9.48
CA THR A 251 4.56 -20.76 9.36
C THR A 251 4.42 -20.24 7.92
N PRO A 252 3.33 -20.55 7.21
CA PRO A 252 3.16 -20.11 5.83
C PRO A 252 3.08 -18.58 5.76
N ARG A 253 4.06 -17.97 5.10
CA ARG A 253 4.13 -16.51 4.91
C ARG A 253 4.49 -16.16 3.49
N SER A 254 4.24 -14.90 3.15
CA SER A 254 4.60 -14.36 1.85
C SER A 254 6.07 -13.98 1.76
N ALA A 255 6.63 -14.13 0.58
CA ALA A 255 8.02 -13.80 0.29
C ALA A 255 8.15 -13.14 -1.09
N PHE A 256 9.15 -12.29 -1.23
CA PHE A 256 9.63 -11.89 -2.53
C PHE A 256 10.52 -12.99 -3.10
N VAL A 257 10.33 -13.33 -4.38
CA VAL A 257 11.03 -14.41 -5.05
C VAL A 257 11.56 -13.95 -6.40
N ILE A 258 12.80 -14.31 -6.70
CA ILE A 258 13.34 -14.31 -8.07
C ILE A 258 13.56 -15.78 -8.43
N ASP A 259 12.82 -16.27 -9.43
CA ASP A 259 12.93 -17.66 -9.88
C ASP A 259 14.28 -17.95 -10.58
N LYS A 260 14.48 -19.19 -11.01
CA LYS A 260 15.73 -19.62 -11.65
C LYS A 260 15.97 -18.90 -12.99
N GLU A 261 14.91 -18.49 -13.68
CA GLU A 261 14.95 -17.70 -14.91
C GLU A 261 15.21 -16.20 -14.66
N GLY A 262 15.16 -15.75 -13.40
CA GLY A 262 15.40 -14.35 -13.04
C GLY A 262 14.14 -13.48 -12.99
N LYS A 263 12.95 -14.07 -13.04
CA LYS A 263 11.69 -13.32 -13.01
C LYS A 263 11.27 -13.02 -11.56
N PRO A 264 11.02 -11.74 -11.22
CA PRO A 264 10.58 -11.36 -9.89
C PRO A 264 9.07 -11.61 -9.69
N SER A 265 8.70 -12.03 -8.50
CA SER A 265 7.31 -12.18 -8.07
C SER A 265 7.18 -12.10 -6.55
N VAL A 266 5.95 -11.99 -6.06
CA VAL A 266 5.63 -12.20 -4.64
C VAL A 266 4.81 -13.47 -4.55
N GLN A 267 5.31 -14.42 -3.75
CA GLN A 267 4.64 -15.69 -3.48
C GLN A 267 4.00 -15.64 -2.10
N LYS A 268 2.88 -16.36 -1.96
CA LYS A 268 2.18 -16.55 -0.69
C LYS A 268 2.38 -17.96 -0.17
N ASP A 269 2.14 -18.12 1.12
CA ASP A 269 2.01 -19.40 1.79
C ASP A 269 3.26 -20.31 1.63
N LEU A 270 4.45 -19.70 1.54
CA LEU A 270 5.71 -20.44 1.56
C LEU A 270 6.01 -20.89 2.99
N ALA A 271 6.19 -22.19 3.17
CA ALA A 271 6.35 -22.84 4.47
C ALA A 271 7.45 -23.89 4.39
N TYR A 272 8.48 -23.73 5.22
CA TYR A 272 9.58 -24.67 5.28
C TYR A 272 9.15 -26.00 5.89
N ARG A 273 9.58 -27.09 5.25
CA ARG A 273 9.59 -28.45 5.78
C ARG A 273 10.93 -29.07 5.46
N GLY A 274 11.59 -29.61 6.48
CA GLY A 274 12.86 -30.30 6.35
C GLY A 274 12.83 -31.66 7.01
N THR A 275 13.49 -32.64 6.41
CA THR A 275 13.67 -33.97 6.99
C THR A 275 15.10 -34.48 6.81
N ALA A 276 15.51 -35.37 7.71
CA ALA A 276 16.76 -36.11 7.62
C ALA A 276 16.46 -37.61 7.68
N THR A 277 16.75 -38.34 6.61
CA THR A 277 16.62 -39.80 6.56
C THR A 277 17.94 -40.45 6.96
N LEU A 278 17.93 -41.14 8.09
CA LEU A 278 19.08 -41.85 8.67
C LEU A 278 19.25 -43.25 8.05
N PRO A 279 20.40 -43.92 8.28
CA PRO A 279 20.57 -45.33 7.95
C PRO A 279 19.45 -46.20 8.52
N GLY A 280 19.02 -47.20 7.76
CA GLY A 280 17.86 -48.02 8.11
C GLY A 280 16.50 -47.37 7.84
N GLY A 281 16.46 -46.15 7.27
CA GLY A 281 15.23 -45.53 6.77
C GLY A 281 14.46 -44.70 7.81
N ARG A 282 14.99 -44.52 9.03
CA ARG A 282 14.36 -43.65 10.04
C ARG A 282 14.40 -42.20 9.57
N VAL A 283 13.23 -41.57 9.46
CA VAL A 283 13.09 -40.16 9.08
C VAL A 283 12.92 -39.30 10.32
N LEU A 284 13.71 -38.23 10.43
CA LEU A 284 13.60 -37.21 11.46
C LEU A 284 13.15 -35.88 10.86
N THR A 285 12.33 -35.11 11.58
CA THR A 285 11.90 -33.77 11.16
C THR A 285 12.92 -32.74 11.62
N ILE A 286 13.35 -31.87 10.71
CA ILE A 286 14.20 -30.72 10.99
C ILE A 286 13.30 -29.56 11.42
N LEU A 287 13.39 -29.14 12.68
CA LEU A 287 12.56 -28.10 13.28
C LEU A 287 13.14 -26.68 13.18
N GLY A 288 14.35 -26.54 12.63
CA GLY A 288 14.98 -25.25 12.49
C GLY A 288 16.21 -25.28 11.59
N LEU A 289 16.58 -24.11 11.09
CA LEU A 289 17.82 -23.89 10.36
C LEU A 289 18.50 -22.62 10.88
N ASN A 290 19.81 -22.69 11.15
CA ASN A 290 20.64 -21.58 11.62
C ASN A 290 20.03 -20.78 12.78
N ARG A 291 19.50 -21.48 13.78
CA ARG A 291 18.97 -20.91 15.03
C ARG A 291 19.50 -21.68 16.22
N GLN A 292 19.33 -21.13 17.42
CA GLN A 292 19.62 -21.86 18.65
C GLN A 292 18.86 -23.20 18.69
N ARG A 293 19.56 -24.29 19.05
CA ARG A 293 18.96 -25.61 19.33
C ARG A 293 18.34 -25.61 20.72
N ILE A 294 17.07 -25.96 20.85
CA ILE A 294 16.39 -26.13 22.14
C ILE A 294 16.03 -27.61 22.40
N ALA A 295 15.37 -27.89 23.51
CA ALA A 295 15.05 -29.25 23.93
C ALA A 295 14.26 -30.02 22.86
N ASN A 296 14.67 -31.26 22.61
CA ASN A 296 14.10 -32.18 21.61
C ASN A 296 14.17 -31.73 20.14
N ASP A 297 14.85 -30.63 19.82
CA ASP A 297 15.01 -30.21 18.43
C ASP A 297 15.94 -31.11 17.62
N LEU A 298 15.70 -31.12 16.31
CA LEU A 298 16.73 -31.34 15.30
C LEU A 298 16.90 -30.04 14.49
N VAL A 299 18.08 -29.43 14.56
CA VAL A 299 18.40 -28.18 13.84
C VAL A 299 19.47 -28.44 12.79
N LEU A 300 19.27 -27.88 11.60
CA LEU A 300 20.24 -27.89 10.52
C LEU A 300 21.08 -26.60 10.56
N PHE A 301 22.40 -26.75 10.47
CA PHE A 301 23.32 -25.62 10.43
C PHE A 301 24.14 -25.65 9.14
N ASN A 302 24.33 -24.46 8.57
CA ASN A 302 25.29 -24.21 7.49
C ASN A 302 26.21 -23.04 7.87
N ARG A 303 27.16 -22.68 7.00
CA ARG A 303 28.15 -21.63 7.28
C ARG A 303 27.56 -20.27 7.65
N ASN A 304 26.34 -19.96 7.20
CA ASN A 304 25.71 -18.66 7.46
C ASN A 304 25.38 -18.45 8.94
N TYR A 305 25.39 -19.48 9.80
CA TYR A 305 25.07 -19.29 11.22
C TYR A 305 26.19 -18.61 12.00
N ALA A 306 27.37 -19.23 12.05
CA ALA A 306 28.56 -18.76 12.78
C ALA A 306 29.77 -19.60 12.36
N SER A 307 30.90 -19.48 13.07
CA SER A 307 32.06 -20.38 12.91
C SER A 307 31.80 -21.80 13.43
N GLY A 308 30.80 -21.98 14.29
CA GLY A 308 30.34 -23.26 14.83
C GLY A 308 28.86 -23.22 15.18
N THR A 309 28.26 -24.35 15.53
CA THR A 309 26.81 -24.45 15.84
C THR A 309 26.38 -23.70 17.11
N ARG A 310 27.33 -23.28 17.97
CA ARG A 310 27.06 -22.63 19.28
C ARG A 310 26.12 -23.42 20.19
N THR A 311 26.02 -24.74 19.99
CA THR A 311 25.16 -25.60 20.80
C THR A 311 25.92 -26.10 22.04
N ASN A 312 25.18 -26.43 23.09
CA ASN A 312 25.71 -27.05 24.29
C ASN A 312 26.02 -28.56 24.11
N GLU A 313 26.58 -29.16 25.15
CA GLU A 313 26.95 -30.58 25.24
C GLU A 313 25.76 -31.55 25.39
N HIS A 314 24.54 -31.06 25.58
CA HIS A 314 23.34 -31.89 25.75
C HIS A 314 22.78 -32.41 24.41
N GLY A 315 23.66 -32.76 23.47
CA GLY A 315 23.26 -33.13 22.12
C GLY A 315 24.21 -34.05 21.39
N ARG A 316 23.80 -34.40 20.19
CA ARG A 316 24.63 -35.10 19.22
C ARG A 316 24.57 -34.38 17.88
N GLU A 317 25.74 -34.20 17.28
CA GLU A 317 25.92 -33.50 16.02
C GLU A 317 26.55 -34.44 15.00
N ILE A 318 26.03 -34.40 13.77
CA ILE A 318 26.62 -35.11 12.63
C ILE A 318 26.93 -34.10 11.52
N ARG A 319 28.14 -34.18 10.97
CA ARG A 319 28.50 -33.44 9.76
C ARG A 319 28.14 -34.27 8.55
N VAL A 320 27.36 -33.71 7.63
CA VAL A 320 26.98 -34.33 6.37
C VAL A 320 27.61 -33.55 5.23
N SER A 321 28.42 -34.23 4.41
CA SER A 321 28.96 -33.68 3.17
C SER A 321 28.63 -34.63 2.02
N LYS A 322 28.04 -34.09 0.94
CA LYS A 322 27.61 -34.87 -0.24
C LYS A 322 26.81 -36.13 0.12
N GLY A 323 25.86 -35.98 1.06
CA GLY A 323 24.97 -37.06 1.51
C GLY A 323 25.62 -38.12 2.41
N ARG A 324 26.85 -37.91 2.88
CA ARG A 324 27.57 -38.84 3.76
C ARG A 324 28.03 -38.17 5.05
N VAL A 325 27.99 -38.94 6.13
CA VAL A 325 28.46 -38.50 7.44
C VAL A 325 29.98 -38.51 7.47
N THR A 326 30.59 -37.36 7.73
CA THR A 326 32.05 -37.21 7.80
C THR A 326 32.57 -37.08 9.22
N GLU A 327 31.72 -36.68 10.16
CA GLU A 327 32.05 -36.43 11.57
C GLU A 327 30.81 -36.67 12.45
N VAL A 328 31.02 -37.18 13.66
CA VAL A 328 30.00 -37.34 14.71
C VAL A 328 30.58 -36.80 16.02
N SER A 329 29.82 -35.98 16.74
CA SER A 329 30.27 -35.38 18.01
C SER A 329 29.14 -35.34 19.03
N ALA A 330 29.46 -35.59 20.30
CA ALA A 330 28.57 -35.37 21.44
C ALA A 330 28.94 -34.11 22.25
N LYS A 331 29.91 -33.32 21.79
CA LYS A 331 30.41 -32.14 22.51
C LYS A 331 29.59 -30.87 22.26
N GLY A 332 28.78 -30.86 21.22
CA GLY A 332 28.18 -29.63 20.69
C GLY A 332 29.21 -28.71 20.01
N ASN A 333 28.73 -27.55 19.56
CA ASN A 333 29.51 -26.49 18.93
C ASN A 333 30.45 -26.96 17.78
N MET A 334 30.01 -27.92 16.96
CA MET A 334 30.76 -28.39 15.80
C MET A 334 31.04 -27.24 14.83
N ALA A 335 32.27 -27.18 14.32
CA ALA A 335 32.71 -26.14 13.40
C ALA A 335 31.89 -26.15 12.10
N LEU A 336 31.59 -24.99 11.53
CA LEU A 336 30.83 -24.84 10.29
C LEU A 336 31.74 -24.40 9.13
N ASN A 337 31.50 -24.96 7.95
CA ASN A 337 32.24 -24.66 6.73
C ASN A 337 31.29 -24.66 5.51
N ASN A 338 31.80 -24.28 4.34
CA ASN A 338 30.99 -24.15 3.13
C ASN A 338 30.63 -25.49 2.45
N ASP A 339 31.37 -26.56 2.77
CA ASP A 339 31.30 -27.84 2.04
C ASP A 339 30.47 -28.90 2.76
N SER A 340 29.84 -28.52 3.87
CA SER A 340 29.05 -29.44 4.70
C SER A 340 27.92 -28.75 5.43
N LEU A 341 26.95 -29.57 5.83
CA LEU A 341 25.90 -29.22 6.77
C LEU A 341 26.15 -29.92 8.10
N VAL A 342 25.66 -29.36 9.19
CA VAL A 342 25.65 -30.01 10.50
C VAL A 342 24.21 -30.20 10.96
N LEU A 343 23.81 -31.44 11.21
CA LEU A 343 22.56 -31.75 11.90
C LEU A 343 22.87 -31.88 13.39
N SER A 344 22.17 -31.10 14.21
CA SER A 344 22.34 -31.06 15.66
C SER A 344 21.03 -31.48 16.33
N GLY A 345 21.06 -32.64 16.99
CA GLY A 345 19.92 -33.21 17.70
C GLY A 345 20.04 -33.00 19.22
N HIS A 346 18.92 -32.66 19.88
CA HIS A 346 18.76 -32.66 21.33
C HIS A 346 17.79 -33.76 21.77
N GLY A 347 17.95 -34.30 22.98
CA GLY A 347 17.01 -35.25 23.58
C GLY A 347 16.72 -36.43 22.66
N VAL A 348 15.44 -36.65 22.34
CA VAL A 348 15.01 -37.75 21.44
C VAL A 348 15.71 -37.74 20.08
N ASN A 349 16.09 -36.58 19.57
CA ASN A 349 16.83 -36.44 18.31
C ASN A 349 18.33 -36.67 18.49
N ALA A 350 18.90 -36.39 19.67
CA ALA A 350 20.27 -36.80 19.98
C ALA A 350 20.39 -38.33 20.05
N ASP A 351 19.41 -38.99 20.68
CA ASP A 351 19.32 -40.44 20.77
C ASP A 351 19.14 -41.07 19.39
N ALA A 352 18.32 -40.45 18.54
CA ALA A 352 18.15 -40.88 17.15
C ALA A 352 19.47 -40.82 16.36
N LEU A 353 20.26 -39.77 16.56
CA LEU A 353 21.57 -39.64 15.94
C LEU A 353 22.63 -40.56 16.56
N ALA A 354 22.34 -41.23 17.68
CA ALA A 354 23.33 -42.04 18.39
C ALA A 354 23.77 -43.30 17.65
N VAL A 355 22.95 -43.79 16.72
CA VAL A 355 23.25 -44.96 15.88
C VAL A 355 24.06 -44.60 14.63
N VAL A 356 24.16 -43.31 14.29
CA VAL A 356 24.85 -42.84 13.09
C VAL A 356 26.37 -42.95 13.28
N ARG A 357 27.07 -43.36 12.23
CA ARG A 357 28.52 -43.54 12.15
C ARG A 357 29.10 -42.77 10.97
N ARG A 358 30.41 -42.53 11.01
CA ARG A 358 31.13 -41.95 9.87
C ARG A 358 31.03 -42.90 8.65
N GLY A 359 30.75 -42.34 7.48
CA GLY A 359 30.55 -43.08 6.23
C GLY A 359 29.09 -43.37 5.89
N ASP A 360 28.21 -43.33 6.89
CA ASP A 360 26.78 -43.55 6.73
C ASP A 360 26.16 -42.55 5.76
N ARG A 361 25.14 -43.01 5.03
CA ARG A 361 24.33 -42.14 4.18
C ARG A 361 23.24 -41.47 5.02
N VAL A 362 23.12 -40.15 4.85
CA VAL A 362 22.02 -39.35 5.40
C VAL A 362 21.49 -38.48 4.28
N ALA A 363 20.21 -38.64 3.94
CA ALA A 363 19.52 -37.78 2.97
C ALA A 363 18.87 -36.61 3.72
N ILE A 364 19.10 -35.39 3.25
CA ILE A 364 18.51 -34.18 3.81
C ILE A 364 17.60 -33.59 2.73
N ASP A 365 16.31 -33.62 2.98
CA ASP A 365 15.30 -33.08 2.06
C ASP A 365 14.69 -31.82 2.66
N GLN A 366 14.63 -30.75 1.87
CA GLN A 366 14.13 -29.44 2.27
C GLN A 366 13.20 -28.89 1.19
N THR A 367 12.09 -28.29 1.61
CA THR A 367 11.17 -27.59 0.72
C THR A 367 10.55 -26.39 1.42
N LEU A 368 10.25 -25.33 0.68
CA LEU A 368 9.45 -24.17 1.07
C LEU A 368 7.98 -24.35 0.69
N GLY A 369 7.58 -25.57 0.32
CA GLY A 369 6.22 -25.92 -0.10
C GLY A 369 5.87 -25.50 -1.51
N SER A 370 6.86 -25.05 -2.29
CA SER A 370 6.70 -24.66 -3.69
C SER A 370 7.97 -25.00 -4.45
N ARG A 371 7.87 -25.86 -5.48
CA ARG A 371 9.00 -26.23 -6.33
C ARG A 371 9.70 -25.00 -6.94
N MET A 372 8.93 -23.99 -7.32
CA MET A 372 9.49 -22.74 -7.85
C MET A 372 10.33 -22.03 -6.79
N ALA A 373 9.87 -21.95 -5.54
CA ALA A 373 10.64 -21.34 -4.46
C ALA A 373 11.85 -22.21 -4.06
N ASP A 374 11.74 -23.54 -4.15
CA ASP A 374 12.82 -24.48 -3.89
C ASP A 374 13.96 -24.30 -4.91
N GLU A 375 13.64 -24.11 -6.19
CA GLU A 375 14.60 -23.88 -7.27
C GLU A 375 14.97 -22.38 -7.45
N ALA A 376 14.34 -21.46 -6.70
CA ALA A 376 14.52 -20.02 -6.89
C ALA A 376 15.94 -19.55 -6.57
N ARG A 377 16.40 -18.52 -7.30
CA ARG A 377 17.66 -17.81 -7.02
C ARG A 377 17.59 -16.99 -5.75
N LEU A 378 16.47 -16.34 -5.50
CA LEU A 378 16.28 -15.50 -4.32
C LEU A 378 14.93 -15.78 -3.70
N VAL A 379 14.91 -15.98 -2.40
CA VAL A 379 13.69 -15.89 -1.58
C VAL A 379 14.01 -14.97 -0.41
N VAL A 380 13.19 -13.94 -0.22
CA VAL A 380 13.26 -13.03 0.93
C VAL A 380 11.90 -12.99 1.58
N GLY A 381 11.79 -13.75 2.67
CA GLY A 381 10.61 -13.84 3.51
C GLY A 381 10.32 -12.51 4.19
N GLY A 382 9.05 -12.19 4.27
CA GLY A 382 8.56 -11.07 5.04
C GLY A 382 7.17 -11.40 5.53
N GLY A 383 6.22 -10.58 5.11
CA GLY A 383 4.83 -10.72 5.45
C GLY A 383 4.32 -9.46 6.16
N PRO A 384 3.03 -9.16 6.05
CA PRO A 384 2.08 -9.84 5.19
C PRO A 384 2.25 -9.45 3.71
N MET A 385 1.68 -10.23 2.80
CA MET A 385 1.35 -9.74 1.46
C MET A 385 0.50 -8.48 1.56
N LEU A 386 0.77 -7.53 0.68
CA LEU A 386 0.10 -6.22 0.63
C LEU A 386 -0.77 -6.08 -0.62
N LEU A 387 -0.28 -6.58 -1.75
CA LEU A 387 -0.87 -6.44 -3.07
C LEU A 387 -0.82 -7.77 -3.81
N GLU A 388 -1.93 -8.11 -4.47
CA GLU A 388 -2.05 -9.30 -5.31
C GLU A 388 -2.83 -8.93 -6.58
N LYS A 389 -2.25 -9.20 -7.75
CA LYS A 389 -2.89 -8.96 -9.06
C LYS A 389 -3.47 -7.53 -9.19
N GLY A 390 -2.70 -6.53 -8.74
CA GLY A 390 -3.07 -5.11 -8.77
C GLY A 390 -4.10 -4.68 -7.73
N LYS A 391 -4.57 -5.58 -6.87
CA LYS A 391 -5.54 -5.29 -5.80
C LYS A 391 -4.85 -5.28 -4.45
N ILE A 392 -5.25 -4.36 -3.58
CA ILE A 392 -4.77 -4.33 -2.19
C ILE A 392 -5.40 -5.51 -1.47
N ASN A 393 -4.57 -6.40 -0.93
CA ASN A 393 -4.97 -7.60 -0.21
C ASN A 393 -3.98 -7.80 0.95
N VAL A 394 -4.26 -7.16 2.10
CA VAL A 394 -3.38 -7.20 3.27
C VAL A 394 -3.65 -8.48 4.07
N ARG A 395 -2.76 -9.46 3.96
CA ARG A 395 -2.93 -10.82 4.52
C ARG A 395 -2.46 -10.99 5.97
N SER A 396 -2.58 -9.95 6.81
CA SER A 396 -2.05 -9.99 8.19
C SER A 396 -2.64 -11.12 9.02
N ARG A 397 -3.93 -11.44 8.81
CA ARG A 397 -4.63 -12.48 9.57
C ARG A 397 -4.24 -13.87 9.09
N GLU A 398 -4.19 -14.06 7.78
CA GLU A 398 -3.85 -15.31 7.11
C GLU A 398 -2.39 -15.72 7.38
N GLU A 399 -1.49 -14.74 7.49
CA GLU A 399 -0.06 -14.96 7.74
C GLU A 399 0.32 -14.88 9.23
N ALA A 400 -0.68 -14.84 10.13
CA ALA A 400 -0.52 -14.78 11.58
C ALA A 400 0.48 -13.70 12.03
N MET A 401 0.34 -12.49 11.46
CA MET A 401 1.24 -11.39 11.76
C MET A 401 1.00 -10.86 13.17
N ALA A 402 2.09 -10.60 13.89
CA ALA A 402 2.04 -10.08 15.24
C ALA A 402 1.31 -8.72 15.28
N PRO A 403 0.58 -8.40 16.37
CA PRO A 403 -0.24 -7.19 16.46
C PRO A 403 0.51 -5.87 16.23
N ASP A 404 1.75 -5.79 16.69
CA ASP A 404 2.63 -4.62 16.53
C ASP A 404 3.03 -4.36 15.07
N ILE A 405 3.02 -5.41 14.24
CA ILE A 405 3.19 -5.32 12.79
C ILE A 405 1.86 -5.02 12.12
N ALA A 406 0.81 -5.77 12.48
CA ALA A 406 -0.48 -5.81 11.81
C ALA A 406 -1.30 -4.53 11.96
N TYR A 407 -1.18 -3.85 13.11
CA TYR A 407 -2.04 -2.72 13.47
C TYR A 407 -1.26 -1.42 13.65
N GLY A 408 -1.98 -0.30 13.47
CA GLY A 408 -1.43 1.03 13.67
C GLY A 408 -0.46 1.49 12.58
N ARG A 409 0.04 2.71 12.76
CA ARG A 409 1.01 3.33 11.86
C ARG A 409 2.42 3.12 12.40
N ALA A 410 3.32 2.75 11.51
CA ALA A 410 4.74 2.56 11.82
C ALA A 410 5.60 3.00 10.63
N PRO A 411 6.90 3.21 10.82
CA PRO A 411 7.86 3.10 9.73
C PRO A 411 7.71 1.72 9.05
N ARG A 412 7.82 1.68 7.73
CA ARG A 412 7.61 0.45 6.94
C ARG A 412 8.74 0.27 5.95
N THR A 413 9.13 -0.98 5.72
CA THR A 413 9.97 -1.40 4.61
C THR A 413 9.24 -2.47 3.83
N GLY A 414 9.41 -2.52 2.52
CA GLY A 414 8.80 -3.55 1.70
C GLY A 414 9.26 -3.51 0.27
N ILE A 415 8.75 -4.46 -0.50
CA ILE A 415 9.11 -4.65 -1.89
C ILE A 415 7.87 -4.88 -2.75
N GLY A 416 7.85 -4.27 -3.92
CA GLY A 416 6.80 -4.43 -4.93
C GLY A 416 7.37 -4.82 -6.29
N VAL A 417 6.54 -5.47 -7.10
CA VAL A 417 6.85 -5.84 -8.49
C VAL A 417 5.78 -5.25 -9.39
N LYS A 418 6.19 -4.54 -10.44
CA LYS A 418 5.31 -4.01 -11.48
C LYS A 418 5.00 -5.09 -12.54
N ALA A 419 4.01 -4.82 -13.39
CA ALA A 419 3.60 -5.75 -14.44
C ALA A 419 4.72 -6.05 -15.46
N ASP A 420 5.63 -5.10 -15.69
CA ASP A 420 6.78 -5.26 -16.59
C ASP A 420 7.98 -5.98 -15.95
N GLY A 421 7.91 -6.32 -14.66
CA GLY A 421 9.02 -6.93 -13.92
C GLY A 421 9.91 -5.92 -13.17
N THR A 422 9.64 -4.61 -13.26
CA THR A 422 10.35 -3.61 -12.44
C THR A 422 10.16 -3.91 -10.96
N ILE A 423 11.26 -3.94 -10.21
CA ILE A 423 11.25 -4.15 -8.75
C ILE A 423 11.28 -2.78 -8.05
N ILE A 424 10.53 -2.63 -6.97
CA ILE A 424 10.48 -1.41 -6.14
C ILE A 424 10.84 -1.80 -4.71
N LEU A 425 11.97 -1.32 -4.19
CA LEU A 425 12.25 -1.32 -2.76
C LEU A 425 11.72 0.00 -2.17
N MET A 426 10.96 -0.05 -1.07
CA MET A 426 10.37 1.15 -0.48
C MET A 426 10.55 1.18 1.04
N VAL A 427 10.97 2.33 1.54
CA VAL A 427 11.06 2.66 2.97
C VAL A 427 10.20 3.88 3.25
N VAL A 428 9.48 3.86 4.38
CA VAL A 428 8.64 4.95 4.87
C VAL A 428 9.06 5.27 6.29
N ASP A 429 9.40 6.54 6.57
CA ASP A 429 9.68 6.99 7.93
C ASP A 429 8.40 7.02 8.77
N GLY A 430 8.52 6.94 10.10
CA GLY A 430 7.39 6.99 11.02
C GLY A 430 7.77 7.41 12.43
N ARG A 431 6.79 7.39 13.35
CA ARG A 431 6.96 7.69 14.79
C ARG A 431 7.55 9.08 15.08
N SER A 432 7.35 10.05 14.20
CA SER A 432 7.81 11.42 14.43
C SER A 432 6.89 12.45 13.77
N GLN A 433 7.04 13.73 14.13
CA GLN A 433 6.35 14.82 13.43
C GLN A 433 6.83 14.99 11.98
N TYR A 434 8.05 14.53 11.67
CA TYR A 434 8.61 14.55 10.33
C TYR A 434 7.88 13.57 9.38
N SER A 435 7.48 12.40 9.90
CA SER A 435 6.65 11.43 9.18
C SER A 435 5.82 10.61 10.17
N ALA A 436 4.51 10.54 9.93
CA ALA A 436 3.58 9.81 10.77
C ALA A 436 3.64 8.28 10.58
N GLY A 437 4.33 7.80 9.54
CA GLY A 437 4.31 6.39 9.14
C GLY A 437 2.99 5.96 8.50
N MET A 438 2.90 4.66 8.23
CA MET A 438 1.80 4.04 7.49
C MET A 438 1.26 2.82 8.21
N SER A 439 -0.05 2.63 8.15
CA SER A 439 -0.66 1.31 8.29
C SER A 439 -0.30 0.44 7.08
N LEU A 440 -0.42 -0.89 7.20
CA LEU A 440 -0.11 -1.80 6.09
C LEU A 440 -0.96 -1.51 4.84
N LYS A 441 -2.23 -1.13 5.01
CA LYS A 441 -3.12 -0.76 3.90
C LYS A 441 -2.67 0.53 3.21
N GLU A 442 -2.24 1.52 3.97
CA GLU A 442 -1.69 2.76 3.41
C GLU A 442 -0.37 2.50 2.69
N PHE A 443 0.50 1.66 3.25
CA PHE A 443 1.75 1.28 2.60
C PHE A 443 1.50 0.54 1.27
N ALA A 444 0.53 -0.37 1.25
CA ALA A 444 0.06 -1.03 0.03
C ALA A 444 -0.44 -0.02 -1.03
N GLN A 445 -1.16 1.03 -0.61
CA GLN A 445 -1.60 2.09 -1.54
C GLN A 445 -0.40 2.83 -2.15
N TYR A 446 0.65 3.10 -1.39
CA TYR A 446 1.84 3.77 -1.90
C TYR A 446 2.64 2.89 -2.86
N LEU A 447 2.87 1.61 -2.54
CA LEU A 447 3.49 0.66 -3.48
C LEU A 447 2.68 0.57 -4.79
N LYS A 448 1.35 0.56 -4.71
CA LYS A 448 0.48 0.61 -5.90
C LYS A 448 0.59 1.92 -6.67
N ARG A 449 0.74 3.08 -6.00
CA ARG A 449 0.99 4.39 -6.65
C ARG A 449 2.36 4.45 -7.34
N PHE A 450 3.30 3.57 -6.99
CA PHE A 450 4.54 3.34 -7.73
C PHE A 450 4.40 2.31 -8.86
N GLY A 451 3.22 1.73 -9.05
CA GLY A 451 2.91 0.80 -10.14
C GLY A 451 3.02 -0.68 -9.75
N ALA A 452 3.25 -1.01 -8.48
CA ALA A 452 3.32 -2.41 -8.06
C ALA A 452 1.97 -3.12 -8.27
N VAL A 453 2.01 -4.29 -8.89
CA VAL A 453 0.87 -5.21 -9.04
C VAL A 453 0.90 -6.34 -8.02
N SER A 454 2.06 -6.63 -7.45
CA SER A 454 2.22 -7.50 -6.29
C SER A 454 3.22 -6.90 -5.32
N ALA A 455 3.03 -7.07 -4.02
CA ALA A 455 3.95 -6.54 -3.01
C ALA A 455 3.85 -7.27 -1.68
N VAL A 456 4.94 -7.25 -0.92
CA VAL A 456 5.04 -7.83 0.42
C VAL A 456 5.74 -6.86 1.36
N ASN A 457 5.31 -6.85 2.61
CA ASN A 457 5.94 -6.09 3.68
C ASN A 457 7.19 -6.82 4.21
N PHE A 458 8.20 -6.06 4.62
CA PHE A 458 9.40 -6.51 5.31
C PHE A 458 9.42 -6.00 6.75
N ASP A 459 10.47 -6.31 7.50
CA ASP A 459 10.63 -5.79 8.86
C ASP A 459 10.56 -4.26 8.88
N GLY A 460 9.91 -3.72 9.89
CA GLY A 460 9.50 -2.32 9.97
C GLY A 460 9.99 -1.63 11.22
N GLY A 461 9.31 -0.55 11.60
CA GLY A 461 9.61 0.14 12.86
C GLY A 461 11.03 0.69 12.89
N GLY A 462 11.75 0.45 13.98
CA GLY A 462 13.12 0.94 14.13
C GLY A 462 14.10 0.33 13.13
N SER A 463 13.74 -0.80 12.50
CA SER A 463 14.56 -1.45 11.48
C SER A 463 14.47 -0.78 10.11
N SER A 464 13.43 0.04 9.86
CA SER A 464 13.21 0.62 8.54
C SER A 464 14.31 1.59 8.12
N GLU A 465 15.12 1.15 7.15
CA GLU A 465 16.29 1.90 6.71
C GLU A 465 16.56 1.68 5.22
N MET A 466 16.95 2.76 4.53
CA MET A 466 17.50 2.72 3.17
C MET A 466 18.88 3.36 3.16
N VAL A 467 19.87 2.61 2.67
CA VAL A 467 21.22 3.10 2.43
C VAL A 467 21.46 3.20 0.92
N LEU A 468 22.03 4.30 0.45
CA LEU A 468 22.43 4.50 -0.95
C LEU A 468 23.79 5.20 -0.98
N ASP A 469 24.74 4.64 -1.72
CA ASP A 469 26.11 5.14 -1.87
C ASP A 469 26.75 5.46 -0.50
N GLY A 470 26.55 4.54 0.47
CA GLY A 470 27.07 4.63 1.83
C GLY A 470 26.34 5.60 2.77
N LYS A 471 25.26 6.25 2.33
CA LYS A 471 24.49 7.23 3.13
C LYS A 471 23.11 6.71 3.46
N ILE A 472 22.67 6.94 4.70
CA ILE A 472 21.28 6.72 5.10
C ILE A 472 20.41 7.78 4.39
N MET A 473 19.38 7.34 3.68
CA MET A 473 18.50 8.23 2.93
C MET A 473 17.30 8.70 3.74
N ASN A 474 16.85 7.89 4.70
CA ASN A 474 15.70 8.15 5.55
C ASN A 474 16.11 8.56 6.98
N ARG A 475 15.13 8.74 7.88
CA ARG A 475 15.39 9.07 9.30
C ARG A 475 14.96 7.89 10.20
N PRO A 476 15.90 7.00 10.60
CA PRO A 476 15.62 5.90 11.50
C PRO A 476 14.86 6.33 12.75
N SER A 477 13.84 5.57 13.15
CA SER A 477 12.89 6.01 14.19
C SER A 477 13.42 5.94 15.61
N ASP A 478 14.52 5.22 15.83
CA ASP A 478 15.07 4.97 17.18
C ASP A 478 16.16 6.00 17.54
N GLY A 479 16.22 7.13 16.83
CA GLY A 479 17.27 8.16 16.98
C GLY A 479 18.57 7.84 16.24
N GLY A 480 18.72 6.62 15.73
CA GLY A 480 19.83 6.15 14.90
C GLY A 480 19.54 4.80 14.28
N GLU A 481 20.50 4.25 13.55
CA GLU A 481 20.37 2.91 12.93
C GLU A 481 20.14 1.84 13.98
N ARG A 482 19.11 1.02 13.79
CA ARG A 482 18.91 -0.21 14.55
C ARG A 482 19.74 -1.33 13.91
N PRO A 483 20.50 -2.12 14.69
CA PRO A 483 21.10 -3.34 14.18
C PRO A 483 20.04 -4.33 13.64
N VAL A 484 20.17 -4.73 12.38
CA VAL A 484 19.25 -5.65 11.69
C VAL A 484 19.94 -6.97 11.33
N SER A 485 19.16 -8.04 11.13
CA SER A 485 19.69 -9.35 10.77
C SER A 485 20.00 -9.50 9.28
N ILE A 486 19.07 -9.14 8.40
CA ILE A 486 19.25 -9.25 6.94
C ILE A 486 19.07 -7.90 6.27
N GLY A 487 20.04 -7.54 5.44
CA GLY A 487 19.90 -6.50 4.43
C GLY A 487 19.63 -7.11 3.05
N LEU A 488 18.84 -6.43 2.22
CA LEU A 488 18.66 -6.76 0.81
C LEU A 488 19.35 -5.69 -0.03
N GLY A 489 20.50 -6.07 -0.61
CA GLY A 489 21.39 -5.16 -1.32
C GLY A 489 21.17 -5.16 -2.82
N VAL A 490 21.45 -4.01 -3.43
CA VAL A 490 21.51 -3.76 -4.86
C VAL A 490 22.99 -3.80 -5.28
N PHE A 491 23.34 -4.82 -6.06
CA PHE A 491 24.72 -5.06 -6.50
C PHE A 491 24.82 -4.99 -8.01
N ARG A 492 25.96 -4.53 -8.54
CA ARG A 492 26.23 -4.60 -9.98
C ARG A 492 26.33 -6.08 -10.40
N LYS A 493 25.68 -6.43 -11.51
CA LYS A 493 25.76 -7.74 -12.16
C LYS A 493 27.15 -8.00 -12.75
#